data_AF-A0A1V1P3W0-F1
#
_entry.id   AF-A0A1V1P3W0-F1
#
_cell.length_a   1.000
_cell.length_b   1.000
_cell.length_c   1.000
_cell.angle_alpha   90.00
_cell.angle_beta   90.00
_cell.angle_gamma   90.00
#
_symmetry.space_group_name_H-M   'P 1'
#
loop_
_entity.id
_entity.type
_entity.pdbx_description
1 polymer ?
#
loop_
_entity_poly.entity_id
_entity_poly.type
_entity_poly.pdbx_seq_one_letter_code
_entity_poly.pdbx_strand_id
1 'polypeptide(L)'
;MTAYEKALPLIQTKTKKSPRGFNHLMGVFYVLALFKDSGKKSLENADRYIRQGAKSKTIYKSIYETLGYVLEYLHGNLDGANVLFRETYISSYISEYDNCLTLFFELFAYYWIDKEESKETMPVIKNLYKIAKNNSYTWFQHELGALLNDLNPKKRVFYKDASPLLRDLLNKSSVWEISLDALLGIKHKAPQEAVKEYDSRMVWFIDYTDGGSCHAKPREQKRQANGQWTKGRPIALKRLSESLSSFPYLTRQDKEICSHIYEHSYASGRYTNYEYLFDDKYIFSLIGHPLLFLDDGITQVELTTGKPELVVQTKKNNDISIELRPKPSSTFTRDYYTLQETPTRLKIIRTSDEFQRIAKIIGKGLVVPSSAKIKVQEVIDRLAGDITILSDFSSKSNECERIASESTIHAHLTPSGMGLKLSVFVKPFGLSGAYYKPGTGGINVFADIGGKKLQTARDLQKEISQLDTLIQHCPILQVLEENNGEWLIDHPEDCLELLTQLEAVRDQIVLEWPEGQKFKIAG
;
A
#
# COMPACT_ATOMS: atom_id res chain seq x y z
N MET A 1 -22.75 28.42 6.54
CA MET A 1 -23.28 27.48 5.53
C MET A 1 -24.31 28.13 4.60
N THR A 2 -25.46 28.59 5.08
CA THR A 2 -26.57 29.10 4.24
C THR A 2 -26.21 30.22 3.26
N ALA A 3 -25.29 31.13 3.63
CA ALA A 3 -24.83 32.19 2.72
C ALA A 3 -23.94 31.65 1.59
N TYR A 4 -23.10 30.64 1.86
CA TYR A 4 -22.26 29.97 0.87
C TYR A 4 -23.10 29.16 -0.13
N GLU A 5 -24.10 28.43 0.37
CA GLU A 5 -25.01 27.63 -0.46
C GLU A 5 -25.87 28.49 -1.39
N LYS A 6 -26.21 29.72 -0.97
CA LYS A 6 -26.90 30.71 -1.83
C LYS A 6 -25.96 31.42 -2.82
N ALA A 7 -24.70 31.64 -2.44
CA ALA A 7 -23.71 32.31 -3.29
C ALA A 7 -23.12 31.39 -4.38
N LEU A 8 -23.00 30.09 -4.11
CA LEU A 8 -22.36 29.12 -5.00
C LEU A 8 -23.06 29.01 -6.38
N PRO A 9 -24.41 28.93 -6.49
CA PRO A 9 -25.09 28.93 -7.80
C PRO A 9 -24.92 30.25 -8.57
N LEU A 10 -24.81 31.39 -7.87
CA LEU A 10 -24.64 32.71 -8.49
C LEU A 10 -23.25 32.89 -9.11
N ILE A 11 -22.23 32.25 -8.54
CA ILE A 11 -20.86 32.23 -9.07
C ILE A 11 -20.76 31.28 -10.27
N GLN A 12 -21.45 30.14 -10.19
CA GLN A 12 -21.50 29.15 -11.27
C GLN A 12 -22.24 29.66 -12.52
N THR A 13 -23.27 30.49 -12.36
CA THR A 13 -24.01 31.10 -13.49
C THR A 13 -23.22 32.22 -14.18
N LYS A 14 -22.36 32.98 -13.47
CA LYS A 14 -21.54 34.05 -14.06
C LYS A 14 -20.30 33.54 -14.80
N THR A 15 -19.84 32.32 -14.54
CA THR A 15 -18.63 31.76 -15.14
C THR A 15 -18.99 30.72 -16.20
N LYS A 16 -19.02 31.10 -17.49
CA LYS A 16 -19.29 30.19 -18.64
C LYS A 16 -18.24 29.07 -18.86
N LYS A 17 -17.40 28.76 -17.86
CA LYS A 17 -16.44 27.64 -17.84
C LYS A 17 -16.56 26.95 -16.48
N SER A 18 -16.71 25.61 -16.51
CA SER A 18 -16.69 24.58 -15.43
C SER A 18 -16.78 25.09 -13.98
N PRO A 19 -17.66 24.55 -13.11
CA PRO A 19 -18.06 25.19 -11.84
C PRO A 19 -16.86 25.52 -10.95
N ARG A 20 -16.30 26.72 -11.11
CA ARG A 20 -15.19 27.18 -10.28
C ARG A 20 -15.78 27.59 -8.95
N GLY A 21 -15.50 26.81 -7.90
CA GLY A 21 -15.69 27.23 -6.52
C GLY A 21 -14.93 28.51 -6.17
N PHE A 22 -15.04 28.95 -4.92
CA PHE A 22 -14.37 30.16 -4.42
C PHE A 22 -12.84 30.03 -4.51
N ASN A 23 -12.21 30.89 -5.32
CA ASN A 23 -10.77 30.92 -5.62
C ASN A 23 -10.03 32.00 -4.83
N HIS A 24 -10.53 32.33 -3.64
CA HIS A 24 -9.99 33.32 -2.71
C HIS A 24 -10.26 32.86 -1.26
N LEU A 25 -9.90 33.69 -0.28
CA LEU A 25 -10.04 33.39 1.16
C LEU A 25 -11.44 32.88 1.57
N MET A 26 -12.51 33.27 0.87
CA MET A 26 -13.86 32.75 1.19
C MET A 26 -14.00 31.25 0.94
N GLY A 27 -13.22 30.66 0.02
CA GLY A 27 -13.20 29.22 -0.21
C GLY A 27 -12.56 28.45 0.93
N VAL A 28 -11.50 29.02 1.53
CA VAL A 28 -10.89 28.49 2.76
C VAL A 28 -11.94 28.47 3.88
N PHE A 29 -12.62 29.59 4.12
CA PHE A 29 -13.68 29.64 5.13
C PHE A 29 -14.88 28.74 4.84
N TYR A 30 -15.16 28.45 3.56
CA TYR A 30 -16.19 27.49 3.20
C TYR A 30 -15.78 26.05 3.59
N VAL A 31 -14.53 25.66 3.34
CA VAL A 31 -13.99 24.38 3.80
C VAL A 31 -14.03 24.27 5.32
N LEU A 32 -13.65 25.32 6.05
CA LEU A 32 -13.75 25.34 7.52
C LEU A 32 -15.20 25.23 8.00
N ALA A 33 -16.16 25.87 7.32
CA ALA A 33 -17.57 25.73 7.63
C ALA A 33 -18.08 24.29 7.40
N LEU A 34 -17.56 23.59 6.38
CA LEU A 34 -17.86 22.18 6.11
C LEU A 34 -17.24 21.25 7.16
N PHE A 35 -16.03 21.55 7.64
CA PHE A 35 -15.41 20.83 8.76
C PHE A 35 -16.25 20.95 10.04
N LYS A 36 -16.73 22.16 10.35
CA LYS A 36 -17.57 22.42 11.52
C LYS A 36 -18.91 21.66 11.47
N ASP A 37 -19.49 21.50 10.29
CA ASP A 37 -20.73 20.76 10.10
C ASP A 37 -20.55 19.25 10.35
N SER A 38 -19.35 18.72 10.12
CA SER A 38 -18.92 17.33 10.41
C SER A 38 -19.74 16.21 9.74
N GLY A 39 -20.81 16.52 9.01
CA GLY A 39 -21.60 15.53 8.29
C GLY A 39 -20.84 14.90 7.12
N LYS A 40 -21.10 13.62 6.85
CA LYS A 40 -20.44 12.85 5.75
C LYS A 40 -20.44 13.60 4.41
N LYS A 41 -21.59 14.15 4.00
CA LYS A 41 -21.74 14.93 2.76
C LYS A 41 -20.95 16.25 2.80
N SER A 42 -20.77 16.84 3.97
CA SER A 42 -20.02 18.08 4.15
C SER A 42 -18.51 17.81 4.06
N LEU A 43 -18.02 16.71 4.64
CA LEU A 43 -16.62 16.28 4.49
C LEU A 43 -16.27 15.85 3.06
N GLU A 44 -17.17 15.14 2.36
CA GLU A 44 -17.02 14.83 0.93
C GLU A 44 -16.96 16.11 0.06
N ASN A 45 -17.78 17.11 0.38
CA ASN A 45 -17.70 18.40 -0.28
C ASN A 45 -16.40 19.13 0.06
N ALA A 46 -15.92 19.05 1.29
CA ALA A 46 -14.66 19.66 1.72
C ALA A 46 -13.48 19.09 0.92
N ASP A 47 -13.39 17.76 0.78
CA ASP A 47 -12.38 17.08 -0.05
C ASP A 47 -12.38 17.63 -1.48
N ARG A 48 -13.57 17.75 -2.10
CA ARG A 48 -13.70 18.30 -3.47
C ARG A 48 -13.14 19.71 -3.58
N TYR A 49 -13.48 20.61 -2.65
CA TYR A 49 -13.01 22.00 -2.69
C TYR A 49 -11.52 22.13 -2.35
N ILE A 50 -11.01 21.28 -1.44
CA ILE A 50 -9.58 21.19 -1.13
C ILE A 50 -8.80 20.78 -2.38
N ARG A 51 -9.19 19.69 -3.07
CA ARG A 51 -8.53 19.25 -4.31
C ARG A 51 -8.57 20.32 -5.40
N GLN A 52 -9.67 21.06 -5.49
CA GLN A 52 -9.78 22.17 -6.44
C GLN A 52 -8.84 23.33 -6.08
N GLY A 53 -8.76 23.68 -4.80
CA GLY A 53 -7.93 24.76 -4.28
C GLY A 53 -6.43 24.44 -4.35
N ALA A 54 -6.03 23.20 -4.08
CA ALA A 54 -4.65 22.72 -4.17
C ALA A 54 -4.12 22.69 -5.63
N LYS A 55 -5.02 22.58 -6.63
CA LYS A 55 -4.67 22.71 -8.05
C LYS A 55 -4.57 24.17 -8.53
N SER A 56 -4.93 25.15 -7.68
CA SER A 56 -4.92 26.56 -8.07
C SER A 56 -3.51 27.15 -8.00
N LYS A 57 -3.17 28.05 -8.93
CA LYS A 57 -1.91 28.83 -8.89
C LYS A 57 -1.99 30.04 -7.94
N THR A 58 -2.85 29.98 -6.92
CA THR A 58 -3.10 31.11 -6.02
C THR A 58 -2.27 31.01 -4.75
N ILE A 59 -2.14 32.12 -4.02
CA ILE A 59 -1.47 32.18 -2.71
C ILE A 59 -2.13 31.27 -1.64
N TYR A 60 -3.32 30.73 -1.92
CA TYR A 60 -4.08 29.87 -1.01
C TYR A 60 -3.80 28.38 -1.23
N LYS A 61 -3.00 28.00 -2.24
CA LYS A 61 -2.70 26.60 -2.55
C LYS A 61 -2.26 25.81 -1.31
N SER A 62 -1.23 26.31 -0.62
CA SER A 62 -0.68 25.66 0.57
C SER A 62 -1.70 25.56 1.70
N ILE A 63 -2.58 26.54 1.85
CA ILE A 63 -3.67 26.48 2.84
C ILE A 63 -4.62 25.32 2.54
N TYR A 64 -4.94 25.07 1.27
CA TYR A 64 -5.77 23.92 0.90
C TYR A 64 -5.03 22.60 1.12
N GLU A 65 -3.74 22.51 0.83
CA GLU A 65 -2.91 21.32 1.12
C GLU A 65 -2.90 21.03 2.63
N THR A 66 -2.64 22.03 3.48
CA THR A 66 -2.73 21.94 4.94
C THR A 66 -4.10 21.42 5.41
N LEU A 67 -5.19 21.98 4.87
CA LEU A 67 -6.54 21.52 5.23
C LEU A 67 -6.85 20.11 4.73
N GLY A 68 -6.19 19.65 3.66
CA GLY A 68 -6.24 18.26 3.21
C GLY A 68 -5.73 17.29 4.26
N TYR A 69 -4.59 17.59 4.87
CA TYR A 69 -4.03 16.78 5.96
C TYR A 69 -4.94 16.76 7.20
N VAL A 70 -5.56 17.90 7.53
CA VAL A 70 -6.57 17.96 8.61
C VAL A 70 -7.78 17.08 8.27
N LEU A 71 -8.24 17.06 7.02
CA LEU A 71 -9.36 16.23 6.61
C LEU A 71 -9.03 14.73 6.67
N GLU A 72 -7.82 14.33 6.26
CA GLU A 72 -7.35 12.94 6.40
C GLU A 72 -7.34 12.49 7.86
N TYR A 73 -6.84 13.36 8.75
CA TYR A 73 -6.88 13.13 10.18
C TYR A 73 -8.32 13.00 10.71
N LEU A 74 -9.25 13.86 10.26
CA LEU A 74 -10.68 13.76 10.61
C LEU A 74 -11.34 12.47 10.11
N HIS A 75 -10.81 11.84 9.07
CA HIS A 75 -11.25 10.52 8.58
C HIS A 75 -10.59 9.35 9.31
N GLY A 76 -9.78 9.59 10.35
CA GLY A 76 -9.07 8.56 11.10
C GLY A 76 -7.80 8.05 10.42
N ASN A 77 -7.33 8.72 9.36
CA ASN A 77 -6.03 8.42 8.75
C ASN A 77 -4.92 9.23 9.45
N LEU A 78 -4.15 8.57 10.30
CA LEU A 78 -3.05 9.18 11.04
C LEU A 78 -1.89 9.62 10.14
N ASP A 79 -1.80 9.13 8.90
CA ASP A 79 -0.75 9.56 7.97
C ASP A 79 -0.87 11.04 7.60
N GLY A 80 -2.10 11.59 7.53
CA GLY A 80 -2.30 13.02 7.28
C GLY A 80 -1.65 13.89 8.36
N ALA A 81 -1.78 13.49 9.63
CA ALA A 81 -1.11 14.16 10.75
C ALA A 81 0.42 14.06 10.63
N ASN A 82 0.94 12.85 10.35
CA ASN A 82 2.38 12.61 10.21
C ASN A 82 2.99 13.42 9.04
N VAL A 83 2.27 13.55 7.93
CA VAL A 83 2.71 14.32 6.77
C VAL A 83 2.73 15.81 7.10
N LEU A 84 1.68 16.34 7.77
CA LEU A 84 1.65 17.74 8.20
C LEU A 84 2.87 18.09 9.07
N PHE A 85 3.15 17.29 10.10
CA PHE A 85 4.27 17.54 11.02
C PHE A 85 5.65 17.39 10.36
N ARG A 86 5.78 16.50 9.36
CA ARG A 86 7.04 16.28 8.65
C ARG A 86 7.30 17.33 7.56
N GLU A 87 6.30 17.66 6.77
CA GLU A 87 6.46 18.44 5.54
C GLU A 87 6.23 19.94 5.75
N THR A 88 5.46 20.31 6.78
CA THR A 88 5.21 21.71 7.12
C THR A 88 6.14 22.14 8.25
N TYR A 89 7.42 22.35 7.96
CA TYR A 89 8.38 22.82 8.96
C TYR A 89 8.04 24.28 9.37
N ILE A 90 7.51 24.46 10.57
CA ILE A 90 7.21 25.77 11.12
C ILE A 90 8.48 26.35 11.76
N SER A 91 9.17 27.22 11.03
CA SER A 91 10.35 27.95 11.51
C SER A 91 10.01 28.83 12.71
N SER A 92 10.90 28.86 13.71
CA SER A 92 10.79 29.76 14.88
C SER A 92 10.94 31.26 14.53
N TYR A 93 11.42 31.56 13.33
CA TYR A 93 11.60 32.91 12.78
C TYR A 93 10.66 33.14 11.58
N ILE A 94 9.98 34.30 11.58
CA ILE A 94 9.12 34.75 10.47
C ILE A 94 9.93 35.72 9.60
N SER A 95 10.17 35.31 8.36
CA SER A 95 10.84 36.06 7.29
C SER A 95 9.89 37.05 6.62
N GLU A 96 10.44 38.08 5.96
CA GLU A 96 9.68 39.01 5.13
C GLU A 96 9.05 38.35 3.88
N TYR A 97 9.57 37.19 3.48
CA TYR A 97 9.07 36.39 2.37
C TYR A 97 7.98 35.40 2.77
N ASP A 98 7.69 35.28 4.07
CA ASP A 98 6.72 34.28 4.55
C ASP A 98 5.28 34.71 4.27
N ASN A 99 4.50 33.78 3.76
CA ASN A 99 3.06 33.95 3.64
C ASN A 99 2.40 33.79 5.02
N CYS A 100 2.29 34.90 5.76
CA CYS A 100 1.69 34.96 7.09
C CYS A 100 0.27 34.40 7.16
N LEU A 101 -0.48 34.42 6.04
CA LEU A 101 -1.81 33.85 5.96
C LEU A 101 -1.77 32.31 5.91
N THR A 102 -0.82 31.74 5.16
CA THR A 102 -0.59 30.29 5.15
C THR A 102 -0.17 29.81 6.53
N LEU A 103 0.85 30.47 7.11
CA LEU A 103 1.36 30.17 8.44
C LEU A 103 0.24 30.22 9.51
N PHE A 104 -0.67 31.19 9.41
CA PHE A 104 -1.83 31.27 10.29
C PHE A 104 -2.66 29.97 10.27
N PHE A 105 -3.02 29.45 9.10
CA PHE A 105 -3.83 28.23 9.01
C PHE A 105 -3.04 26.96 9.38
N GLU A 106 -1.74 26.92 9.12
CA GLU A 106 -0.86 25.83 9.56
C GLU A 106 -0.82 25.72 11.10
N LEU A 107 -0.72 26.85 11.80
CA LEU A 107 -0.74 26.88 13.27
C LEU A 107 -2.05 26.34 13.85
N PHE A 108 -3.19 26.64 13.21
CA PHE A 108 -4.47 26.08 13.60
C PHE A 108 -4.59 24.59 13.26
N ALA A 109 -4.08 24.16 12.11
CA ALA A 109 -4.04 22.74 11.74
C ALA A 109 -3.22 21.92 12.74
N TYR A 110 -2.04 22.39 13.12
CA TYR A 110 -1.23 21.80 14.20
C TYR A 110 -2.04 21.69 15.49
N TYR A 111 -2.69 22.78 15.92
CA TYR A 111 -3.50 22.79 17.14
C TYR A 111 -4.67 21.80 17.12
N TRP A 112 -5.34 21.67 15.98
CA TRP A 112 -6.48 20.77 15.83
C TRP A 112 -6.10 19.30 15.82
N ILE A 113 -4.92 18.97 15.28
CA ILE A 113 -4.42 17.59 15.20
C ILE A 113 -3.77 17.17 16.51
N ASP A 114 -2.82 17.95 17.02
CA ASP A 114 -2.12 17.66 18.26
C ASP A 114 -1.77 18.94 19.03
N LYS A 115 -2.43 19.11 20.18
CA LYS A 115 -2.23 20.26 21.05
C LYS A 115 -0.84 20.27 21.71
N GLU A 116 -0.23 19.13 21.96
CA GLU A 116 1.10 19.04 22.57
C GLU A 116 2.17 19.45 21.56
N GLU A 117 2.12 18.91 20.33
CA GLU A 117 2.99 19.35 19.23
C GLU A 117 2.83 20.85 18.93
N SER A 118 1.59 21.37 19.00
CA SER A 118 1.32 22.79 18.83
C SER A 118 2.03 23.69 19.86
N LYS A 119 2.44 23.19 21.03
CA LYS A 119 3.20 23.98 22.02
C LYS A 119 4.58 24.40 21.49
N GLU A 120 5.21 23.58 20.67
CA GLU A 120 6.52 23.90 20.07
C GLU A 120 6.43 25.11 19.13
N THR A 121 5.26 25.34 18.53
CA THR A 121 5.02 26.48 17.63
C THR A 121 4.72 27.80 18.36
N MET A 122 4.60 27.79 19.69
CA MET A 122 4.23 28.97 20.49
C MET A 122 5.09 30.24 20.25
N PRO A 123 6.42 30.17 20.06
CA PRO A 123 7.22 31.35 19.74
C PRO A 123 6.72 32.06 18.48
N VAL A 124 6.32 31.28 17.47
CA VAL A 124 5.82 31.75 16.18
C VAL A 124 4.45 32.38 16.33
N ILE A 125 3.54 31.73 17.06
CA ILE A 125 2.20 32.27 17.36
C ILE A 125 2.32 33.64 18.06
N LYS A 126 3.26 33.79 19.01
CA LYS A 126 3.51 35.08 19.69
C LYS A 126 4.02 36.17 18.75
N ASN A 127 4.91 35.81 17.81
CA ASN A 127 5.43 36.75 16.83
C ASN A 127 4.33 37.19 15.86
N LEU A 128 3.54 36.25 15.35
CA LEU A 128 2.42 36.54 14.44
C LEU A 128 1.32 37.37 15.15
N TYR A 129 1.05 37.12 16.44
CA TYR A 129 0.15 37.94 17.25
C TYR A 129 0.63 39.40 17.37
N LYS A 130 1.94 39.62 17.58
CA LYS A 130 2.52 40.98 17.61
C LYS A 130 2.40 41.68 16.26
N ILE A 131 2.68 40.96 15.16
CA ILE A 131 2.52 41.49 13.79
C ILE A 131 1.06 41.90 13.55
N ALA A 132 0.10 41.04 13.89
CA ALA A 132 -1.32 41.33 13.73
C ALA A 132 -1.75 42.55 14.56
N LYS A 133 -1.29 42.65 15.81
CA LYS A 133 -1.56 43.80 16.68
C LYS A 133 -0.98 45.10 16.12
N ASN A 134 0.30 45.10 15.72
CA ASN A 134 0.98 46.31 15.23
C ASN A 134 0.36 46.83 13.92
N ASN A 135 -0.18 45.94 13.09
CA ASN A 135 -0.83 46.28 11.82
C ASN A 135 -2.36 46.43 11.92
N SER A 136 -2.92 46.40 13.15
CA SER A 136 -4.38 46.51 13.38
C SER A 136 -5.23 45.41 12.71
N TYR A 137 -4.65 44.24 12.44
CA TYR A 137 -5.35 43.05 11.95
C TYR A 137 -6.13 42.37 13.08
N THR A 138 -7.22 43.02 13.48
CA THR A 138 -7.96 42.74 14.72
C THR A 138 -8.50 41.30 14.78
N TRP A 139 -9.02 40.76 13.68
CA TRP A 139 -9.53 39.38 13.66
C TRP A 139 -8.41 38.35 13.88
N PHE A 140 -7.31 38.45 13.13
CA PHE A 140 -6.14 37.56 13.29
C PHE A 140 -5.53 37.68 14.69
N GLN A 141 -5.42 38.89 15.23
CA GLN A 141 -4.94 39.11 16.59
C GLN A 141 -5.82 38.38 17.62
N HIS A 142 -7.14 38.43 17.47
CA HIS A 142 -8.06 37.76 18.39
C HIS A 142 -7.95 36.23 18.31
N GLU A 143 -7.92 35.67 17.10
CA GLU A 143 -7.78 34.22 16.88
C GLU A 143 -6.46 33.69 17.46
N LEU A 144 -5.34 34.38 17.18
CA LEU A 144 -4.02 34.01 17.71
C LEU A 144 -3.93 34.21 19.23
N GLY A 145 -4.62 35.23 19.77
CA GLY A 145 -4.67 35.48 21.20
C GLY A 145 -5.41 34.36 21.96
N ALA A 146 -6.52 33.88 21.39
CA ALA A 146 -7.24 32.73 21.94
C ALA A 146 -6.39 31.45 21.88
N LEU A 147 -5.70 31.20 20.76
CA LEU A 147 -4.81 30.06 20.60
C LEU A 147 -3.64 30.08 21.61
N LEU A 148 -3.02 31.24 21.83
CA LEU A 148 -1.97 31.41 22.84
C LEU A 148 -2.44 31.13 24.26
N ASN A 149 -3.65 31.56 24.60
CA ASN A 149 -4.22 31.37 25.93
C ASN A 149 -4.51 29.89 26.23
N ASP A 150 -4.86 29.11 25.20
CA ASP A 150 -5.08 27.66 25.33
C ASP A 150 -3.78 26.87 25.48
N LEU A 151 -2.73 27.28 24.79
CA LEU A 151 -1.41 26.64 24.83
C LEU A 151 -0.61 27.04 26.08
N ASN A 152 -0.83 28.24 26.62
CA ASN A 152 -0.19 28.70 27.85
C ASN A 152 -1.14 29.46 28.78
N PRO A 153 -1.88 28.75 29.64
CA PRO A 153 -2.85 29.34 30.54
C PRO A 153 -2.22 30.27 31.61
N LYS A 154 -0.90 30.23 31.82
CA LYS A 154 -0.19 31.04 32.83
C LYS A 154 0.13 32.47 32.38
N LYS A 155 0.18 32.74 31.07
CA LYS A 155 0.47 34.07 30.50
C LYS A 155 -0.58 34.42 29.45
N ARG A 156 -1.70 34.98 29.92
CA ARG A 156 -2.82 35.34 29.05
C ARG A 156 -2.53 36.62 28.28
N VAL A 157 -2.86 36.61 26.99
CA VAL A 157 -2.91 37.78 26.12
C VAL A 157 -4.36 38.20 25.88
N PHE A 158 -4.56 39.48 25.58
CA PHE A 158 -5.89 40.04 25.34
C PHE A 158 -6.52 39.47 24.05
N TYR A 159 -7.78 39.06 24.14
CA TYR A 159 -8.66 38.76 23.01
C TYR A 159 -10.11 39.11 23.40
N LYS A 160 -10.99 39.30 22.41
CA LYS A 160 -12.41 39.61 22.65
C LYS A 160 -13.25 38.34 22.57
N ASP A 161 -13.87 37.95 23.67
CA ASP A 161 -14.59 36.67 23.88
C ASP A 161 -15.97 36.57 23.18
N ALA A 162 -16.22 37.39 22.14
CA ALA A 162 -17.58 37.64 21.64
C ALA A 162 -17.93 36.95 20.30
N SER A 163 -17.05 36.12 19.75
CA SER A 163 -17.26 35.43 18.46
C SER A 163 -16.83 33.96 18.54
N PRO A 164 -17.45 33.05 17.76
CA PRO A 164 -16.93 31.68 17.62
C PRO A 164 -15.52 31.73 17.03
N LEU A 165 -14.58 31.10 17.73
CA LEU A 165 -13.15 31.10 17.39
C LEU A 165 -12.80 29.86 16.55
N LEU A 166 -11.73 29.96 15.77
CA LEU A 166 -11.22 28.83 14.97
C LEU A 166 -10.69 27.68 15.84
N ARG A 167 -10.21 27.97 17.06
CA ARG A 167 -9.78 26.90 17.99
C ARG A 167 -10.92 25.93 18.33
N ASP A 168 -12.16 26.40 18.28
CA ASP A 168 -13.37 25.64 18.62
C ASP A 168 -13.99 24.95 17.39
N LEU A 169 -13.30 24.97 16.25
CA LEU A 169 -13.81 24.44 14.98
C LEU A 169 -13.98 22.92 15.00
N LEU A 170 -13.01 22.21 15.58
CA LEU A 170 -12.97 20.75 15.66
C LEU A 170 -13.12 20.31 17.11
N ASN A 171 -14.20 19.58 17.42
CA ASN A 171 -14.40 19.00 18.74
C ASN A 171 -13.45 17.80 18.91
N LYS A 172 -12.61 17.83 19.96
CA LYS A 172 -11.58 16.83 20.28
C LYS A 172 -12.07 15.39 20.51
N SER A 173 -13.37 15.14 20.47
CA SER A 173 -13.95 13.86 20.88
C SER A 173 -14.14 12.86 19.74
N SER A 174 -14.07 13.27 18.46
CA SER A 174 -14.45 12.38 17.36
C SER A 174 -13.31 11.48 16.86
N VAL A 175 -12.04 11.90 16.92
CA VAL A 175 -10.99 11.19 16.17
C VAL A 175 -10.55 9.89 16.86
N TRP A 176 -10.41 9.88 18.19
CA TRP A 176 -10.12 8.63 18.90
C TRP A 176 -11.34 7.69 18.92
N GLU A 177 -12.58 8.19 18.97
CA GLU A 177 -13.79 7.35 18.83
C GLU A 177 -13.88 6.74 17.43
N ILE A 178 -13.55 7.49 16.36
CA ILE A 178 -13.48 6.97 14.98
C ILE A 178 -12.35 5.94 14.82
N SER A 179 -11.18 6.20 15.40
CA SER A 179 -10.05 5.26 15.39
C SER A 179 -10.35 4.02 16.24
N LEU A 180 -11.07 4.16 17.36
CA LEU A 180 -11.48 3.05 18.21
C LEU A 180 -12.61 2.25 17.58
N ASP A 181 -13.58 2.86 16.92
CA ASP A 181 -14.60 2.18 16.12
C ASP A 181 -13.97 1.43 14.93
N ALA A 182 -12.98 2.05 14.27
CA ALA A 182 -12.19 1.40 13.22
C ALA A 182 -11.40 0.21 13.75
N LEU A 183 -10.82 0.30 14.96
CA LEU A 183 -10.10 -0.79 15.63
C LEU A 183 -11.05 -1.88 16.17
N LEU A 184 -12.22 -1.51 16.69
CA LEU A 184 -13.26 -2.42 17.17
C LEU A 184 -13.94 -3.18 16.02
N GLY A 185 -13.93 -2.60 14.81
CA GLY A 185 -14.35 -3.24 13.56
C GLY A 185 -13.36 -4.25 12.96
N ILE A 186 -12.15 -4.42 13.53
CA ILE A 186 -11.12 -5.35 12.99
C ILE A 186 -11.44 -6.83 13.27
N LYS A 187 -12.46 -7.13 14.08
CA LYS A 187 -12.93 -8.52 14.24
C LYS A 187 -13.95 -8.87 13.16
N HIS A 188 -13.43 -9.60 12.16
CA HIS A 188 -14.09 -10.31 11.05
C HIS A 188 -13.94 -9.65 9.68
N LYS A 189 -13.76 -10.52 8.66
CA LYS A 189 -13.66 -10.23 7.23
C LYS A 189 -14.37 -8.93 6.88
N ALA A 190 -13.65 -8.02 6.23
CA ALA A 190 -14.17 -6.79 5.65
C ALA A 190 -15.60 -7.04 5.15
N PRO A 191 -16.61 -6.32 5.66
CA PRO A 191 -17.95 -6.42 5.11
C PRO A 191 -17.83 -6.05 3.64
N GLN A 192 -18.21 -6.98 2.75
CA GLN A 192 -18.61 -6.57 1.42
C GLN A 192 -19.74 -5.56 1.63
N GLU A 193 -19.44 -4.26 1.45
CA GLU A 193 -20.49 -3.27 1.22
C GLU A 193 -21.43 -3.88 0.19
N ALA A 194 -22.74 -3.81 0.43
CA ALA A 194 -23.74 -4.31 -0.50
C ALA A 194 -23.40 -3.76 -1.90
N VAL A 195 -22.86 -4.62 -2.76
CA VAL A 195 -22.30 -4.21 -4.04
C VAL A 195 -23.47 -3.72 -4.86
N LYS A 196 -23.51 -2.43 -5.16
CA LYS A 196 -24.30 -1.97 -6.30
C LYS A 196 -23.72 -2.71 -7.50
N GLU A 197 -24.46 -3.68 -8.02
CA GLU A 197 -24.04 -4.40 -9.21
C GLU A 197 -24.04 -3.41 -10.38
N TYR A 198 -22.86 -3.20 -10.93
CA TYR A 198 -22.67 -2.47 -12.17
C TYR A 198 -22.30 -3.46 -13.26
N ASP A 199 -22.80 -3.24 -14.47
CA ASP A 199 -22.37 -3.98 -15.66
C ASP A 199 -20.96 -3.60 -16.12
N SER A 200 -20.28 -2.70 -15.40
CA SER A 200 -18.88 -2.31 -15.59
C SER A 200 -18.10 -2.51 -14.30
N ARG A 201 -16.82 -2.91 -14.41
CA ARG A 201 -15.87 -2.95 -13.28
C ARG A 201 -14.48 -2.49 -13.69
N MET A 202 -13.70 -2.02 -12.72
CA MET A 202 -12.27 -1.76 -12.89
C MET A 202 -11.50 -3.06 -12.68
N VAL A 203 -10.51 -3.30 -13.52
CA VAL A 203 -9.48 -4.32 -13.31
C VAL A 203 -8.12 -3.73 -13.61
N TRP A 204 -7.09 -4.29 -12.97
CA TRP A 204 -5.71 -3.82 -13.11
C TRP A 204 -4.86 -4.94 -13.69
N PHE A 205 -4.30 -4.70 -14.87
CA PHE A 205 -3.41 -5.66 -15.50
C PHE A 205 -1.98 -5.40 -15.05
N ILE A 206 -1.34 -6.43 -14.52
CA ILE A 206 -0.04 -6.42 -13.90
C ILE A 206 0.99 -6.93 -14.91
N ASP A 207 2.02 -6.13 -15.07
CA ASP A 207 3.21 -6.41 -15.86
C ASP A 207 4.42 -6.24 -14.95
N TYR A 208 5.25 -7.28 -14.81
CA TYR A 208 6.31 -7.29 -13.81
C TYR A 208 7.57 -7.99 -14.31
N THR A 209 8.69 -7.64 -13.67
CA THR A 209 9.95 -8.37 -13.81
C THR A 209 10.28 -9.00 -12.46
N ASP A 210 10.57 -10.31 -12.43
CA ASP A 210 10.98 -10.98 -11.20
C ASP A 210 12.33 -10.42 -10.70
N GLY A 211 12.38 -10.02 -9.43
CA GLY A 211 13.49 -9.25 -8.87
C GLY A 211 13.55 -7.79 -9.35
N GLY A 212 12.49 -7.27 -9.97
CA GLY A 212 12.45 -5.95 -10.61
C GLY A 212 11.23 -5.11 -10.22
N SER A 213 10.72 -4.32 -11.17
CA SER A 213 9.55 -3.46 -10.99
C SER A 213 8.25 -4.16 -11.36
N CYS A 214 7.14 -3.56 -10.93
CA CYS A 214 5.78 -4.00 -11.25
C CYS A 214 4.95 -2.79 -11.69
N HIS A 215 4.18 -2.96 -12.76
CA HIS A 215 3.41 -1.93 -13.41
C HIS A 215 1.95 -2.35 -13.55
N ALA A 216 1.01 -1.49 -13.14
CA ALA A 216 -0.42 -1.74 -13.33
C ALA A 216 -1.02 -0.88 -14.44
N LYS A 217 -1.79 -1.52 -15.31
CA LYS A 217 -2.51 -0.90 -16.44
C LYS A 217 -4.01 -0.99 -16.19
N PRO A 218 -4.72 0.13 -15.98
CA PRO A 218 -6.16 0.09 -15.68
C PRO A 218 -6.99 -0.22 -16.92
N ARG A 219 -7.99 -1.10 -16.74
CA ARG A 219 -8.96 -1.46 -17.78
C ARG A 219 -10.39 -1.49 -17.24
N GLU A 220 -11.34 -1.07 -18.07
CA GLU A 220 -12.77 -1.24 -17.80
C GLU A 220 -13.24 -2.55 -18.43
N GLN A 221 -13.71 -3.50 -17.63
CA GLN A 221 -14.44 -4.67 -18.12
C GLN A 221 -15.94 -4.41 -18.07
N LYS A 222 -16.65 -4.94 -19.06
CA LYS A 222 -18.12 -4.90 -19.11
C LYS A 222 -18.70 -6.30 -19.10
N ARG A 223 -19.84 -6.49 -18.46
CA ARG A 223 -20.58 -7.74 -18.44
C ARG A 223 -21.33 -7.89 -19.76
N GLN A 224 -21.13 -9.02 -20.44
CA GLN A 224 -21.84 -9.39 -21.65
C GLN A 224 -23.19 -10.04 -21.31
N ALA A 225 -24.07 -10.17 -22.30
CA ALA A 225 -25.38 -10.78 -22.15
C ALA A 225 -25.34 -12.25 -21.69
N ASN A 226 -24.25 -12.97 -21.98
CA ASN A 226 -23.99 -14.34 -21.50
C ASN A 226 -23.45 -14.38 -20.04
N GLY A 227 -23.32 -13.23 -19.38
CA GLY A 227 -22.81 -13.09 -18.02
C GLY A 227 -21.28 -13.04 -17.90
N GLN A 228 -20.51 -13.24 -18.97
CA GLN A 228 -19.05 -13.16 -18.97
C GLN A 228 -18.54 -11.72 -19.01
N TRP A 229 -17.34 -11.49 -18.47
CA TRP A 229 -16.67 -10.19 -18.54
C TRP A 229 -15.85 -10.08 -19.83
N THR A 230 -15.86 -8.90 -20.46
CA THR A 230 -14.95 -8.62 -21.58
C THR A 230 -13.48 -8.61 -21.14
N LYS A 231 -12.53 -8.77 -22.08
CA LYS A 231 -11.07 -8.62 -21.80
C LYS A 231 -10.69 -7.25 -21.22
N GLY A 232 -11.56 -6.26 -21.37
CA GLY A 232 -11.41 -4.95 -20.79
C GLY A 232 -10.74 -3.93 -21.71
N ARG A 233 -11.31 -2.73 -21.77
CA ARG A 233 -10.81 -1.61 -22.56
C ARG A 233 -9.81 -0.79 -21.74
N PRO A 234 -8.60 -0.48 -22.26
CA PRO A 234 -7.66 0.42 -21.58
C PRO A 234 -8.28 1.76 -21.22
N ILE A 235 -8.01 2.23 -20.00
CA ILE A 235 -8.40 3.56 -19.54
C ILE A 235 -7.15 4.43 -19.44
N ALA A 236 -7.16 5.58 -20.11
CA ALA A 236 -6.06 6.54 -19.99
C ALA A 236 -5.97 7.09 -18.56
N LEU A 237 -4.77 7.14 -17.98
CA LEU A 237 -4.54 7.66 -16.62
C LEU A 237 -5.04 9.09 -16.45
N LYS A 238 -4.93 9.92 -17.49
CA LYS A 238 -5.54 11.26 -17.52
C LYS A 238 -7.05 11.25 -17.22
N ARG A 239 -7.80 10.28 -17.73
CA ARG A 239 -9.24 10.17 -17.45
C ARG A 239 -9.50 9.79 -15.99
N LEU A 240 -8.65 8.94 -15.42
CA LEU A 240 -8.73 8.54 -14.02
C LEU A 240 -8.26 9.65 -13.06
N SER A 241 -7.45 10.61 -13.51
CA SER A 241 -7.07 11.77 -12.69
C SER A 241 -8.06 12.93 -12.78
N GLU A 242 -8.68 13.15 -13.95
CA GLU A 242 -9.56 14.31 -14.21
C GLU A 242 -11.05 14.01 -14.03
N SER A 243 -11.48 12.75 -14.16
CA SER A 243 -12.89 12.39 -14.33
C SER A 243 -13.31 11.13 -13.56
N LEU A 244 -12.83 10.95 -12.32
CA LEU A 244 -13.20 9.80 -11.45
C LEU A 244 -14.71 9.58 -11.32
N SER A 245 -15.49 10.66 -11.30
CA SER A 245 -16.96 10.60 -11.21
C SER A 245 -17.63 9.90 -12.41
N SER A 246 -16.92 9.74 -13.53
CA SER A 246 -17.42 8.99 -14.69
C SER A 246 -17.37 7.47 -14.51
N PHE A 247 -16.77 7.00 -13.40
CA PHE A 247 -16.59 5.59 -13.08
C PHE A 247 -17.28 5.27 -11.72
N PRO A 248 -18.61 5.14 -11.69
CA PRO A 248 -19.37 4.94 -10.44
C PRO A 248 -19.09 3.60 -9.75
N TYR A 249 -18.49 2.65 -10.48
CA TYR A 249 -18.12 1.31 -10.01
C TYR A 249 -16.76 1.24 -9.32
N LEU A 250 -16.00 2.35 -9.25
CA LEU A 250 -14.69 2.35 -8.56
C LEU A 250 -14.87 2.12 -7.06
N THR A 251 -14.15 1.13 -6.55
CA THR A 251 -14.07 0.85 -5.12
C THR A 251 -13.27 1.95 -4.41
N ARG A 252 -13.25 1.91 -3.07
CA ARG A 252 -12.38 2.78 -2.27
C ARG A 252 -10.89 2.57 -2.65
N GLN A 253 -10.48 1.31 -2.83
CA GLN A 253 -9.11 0.96 -3.17
C GLN A 253 -8.73 1.43 -4.59
N ASP A 254 -9.64 1.31 -5.57
CA ASP A 254 -9.41 1.85 -6.92
C ASP A 254 -9.16 3.36 -6.90
N LYS A 255 -9.91 4.10 -6.08
CA LYS A 255 -9.77 5.56 -5.94
C LYS A 255 -8.46 5.92 -5.26
N GLU A 256 -8.04 5.14 -4.27
CA GLU A 256 -6.75 5.27 -3.61
C GLU A 256 -5.60 5.08 -4.61
N ILE A 257 -5.64 4.01 -5.42
CA ILE A 257 -4.65 3.78 -6.50
C ILE A 257 -4.65 4.97 -7.48
N CYS A 258 -5.82 5.45 -7.90
CA CYS A 258 -5.92 6.59 -8.82
C CYS A 258 -5.40 7.92 -8.22
N SER A 259 -5.34 8.05 -6.89
CA SER A 259 -4.85 9.27 -6.22
C SER A 259 -3.35 9.49 -6.42
N HIS A 260 -2.61 8.43 -6.74
CA HIS A 260 -1.19 8.45 -7.08
C HIS A 260 -0.89 8.89 -8.51
N ILE A 261 -1.91 9.20 -9.32
CA ILE A 261 -1.72 9.67 -10.70
C ILE A 261 -1.34 11.16 -10.69
N TYR A 262 -0.19 11.49 -11.28
CA TYR A 262 0.27 12.87 -11.45
C TYR A 262 0.60 13.19 -12.92
N GLU A 263 0.56 14.47 -13.27
CA GLU A 263 0.99 14.97 -14.57
C GLU A 263 2.50 15.22 -14.55
N HIS A 264 3.24 14.50 -15.39
CA HIS A 264 4.67 14.68 -15.60
C HIS A 264 4.90 15.45 -16.91
N SER A 265 5.72 16.50 -16.85
CA SER A 265 6.13 17.25 -18.03
C SER A 265 7.61 17.01 -18.34
N TYR A 266 7.92 16.72 -19.59
CA TYR A 266 9.30 16.55 -20.05
C TYR A 266 9.55 17.30 -21.36
N ALA A 267 10.79 17.73 -21.56
CA ALA A 267 11.21 18.38 -22.79
C ALA A 267 11.55 17.34 -23.86
N SER A 268 10.97 17.48 -25.05
CA SER A 268 11.34 16.72 -26.24
C SER A 268 11.66 17.69 -27.37
N GLY A 269 12.95 18.00 -27.52
CA GLY A 269 13.41 19.03 -28.45
C GLY A 269 12.88 20.42 -28.07
N ARG A 270 12.12 21.05 -28.98
CA ARG A 270 11.53 22.40 -28.78
C ARG A 270 10.14 22.38 -28.14
N TYR A 271 9.59 21.22 -27.82
CA TYR A 271 8.24 21.07 -27.28
C TYR A 271 8.27 20.50 -25.86
N THR A 272 7.37 20.98 -25.01
CA THR A 272 7.07 20.38 -23.70
C THR A 272 5.93 19.40 -23.88
N ASN A 273 6.19 18.12 -23.61
CA ASN A 273 5.18 17.08 -23.59
C ASN A 273 4.67 16.88 -22.16
N TYR A 274 3.42 16.42 -22.05
CA TYR A 274 2.78 16.08 -20.78
C TYR A 274 2.30 14.64 -20.85
N GLU A 275 2.64 13.85 -19.84
CA GLU A 275 2.15 12.49 -19.65
C GLU A 275 1.58 12.34 -18.24
N TYR A 276 0.76 11.31 -18.04
CA TYR A 276 0.18 10.99 -16.74
C TYR A 276 0.78 9.68 -16.29
N LEU A 277 1.39 9.67 -15.10
CA LEU A 277 2.10 8.54 -14.52
C LEU A 277 1.59 8.27 -13.11
N PHE A 278 1.83 7.06 -12.62
CA PHE A 278 1.75 6.79 -11.19
C PHE A 278 3.04 7.24 -10.51
N ASP A 279 2.93 7.76 -9.28
CA ASP A 279 4.10 7.87 -8.39
C ASP A 279 4.62 6.47 -8.00
N ASP A 280 5.78 6.40 -7.34
CA ASP A 280 6.40 5.11 -6.98
C ASP A 280 5.68 4.36 -5.85
N LYS A 281 4.76 5.02 -5.13
CA LYS A 281 4.07 4.47 -3.94
C LYS A 281 2.76 3.77 -4.28
N TYR A 282 2.17 4.03 -5.44
CA TYR A 282 0.90 3.42 -5.87
C TYR A 282 0.87 1.89 -5.79
N ILE A 283 2.04 1.25 -5.92
CA ILE A 283 2.18 -0.21 -5.88
C ILE A 283 1.73 -0.79 -4.54
N PHE A 284 1.91 -0.04 -3.45
CA PHE A 284 1.49 -0.47 -2.11
C PHE A 284 -0.03 -0.45 -1.98
N SER A 285 -0.72 0.45 -2.69
CA SER A 285 -2.18 0.54 -2.74
C SER A 285 -2.83 -0.59 -3.54
N LEU A 286 -2.04 -1.31 -4.36
CA LEU A 286 -2.48 -2.52 -5.07
C LEU A 286 -2.44 -3.78 -4.19
N ILE A 287 -1.75 -3.77 -3.05
CA ILE A 287 -1.64 -4.95 -2.19
C ILE A 287 -3.03 -5.35 -1.67
N GLY A 288 -3.35 -6.65 -1.79
CA GLY A 288 -4.67 -7.20 -1.42
C GLY A 288 -5.82 -6.78 -2.33
N HIS A 289 -5.56 -6.10 -3.45
CA HIS A 289 -6.62 -5.72 -4.39
C HIS A 289 -7.24 -6.97 -5.03
N PRO A 290 -8.59 -7.10 -5.06
CA PRO A 290 -9.24 -8.35 -5.45
C PRO A 290 -9.27 -8.60 -6.96
N LEU A 291 -9.03 -7.58 -7.79
CA LEU A 291 -9.16 -7.66 -9.26
C LEU A 291 -7.86 -7.27 -9.97
N LEU A 292 -6.79 -8.01 -9.68
CA LEU A 292 -5.52 -7.92 -10.38
C LEU A 292 -5.37 -9.13 -11.30
N PHE A 293 -4.89 -8.90 -12.52
CA PHE A 293 -4.68 -9.94 -13.52
C PHE A 293 -3.31 -9.77 -14.15
N LEU A 294 -2.66 -10.83 -14.64
CA LEU A 294 -1.50 -10.66 -15.52
C LEU A 294 -1.89 -9.99 -16.85
N ASP A 295 -0.91 -9.61 -17.66
CA ASP A 295 -1.14 -8.92 -18.94
C ASP A 295 -1.97 -9.76 -19.95
N ASP A 296 -2.10 -11.08 -19.72
CA ASP A 296 -3.01 -11.96 -20.46
C ASP A 296 -4.51 -11.61 -20.25
N GLY A 297 -4.84 -10.99 -19.10
CA GLY A 297 -6.17 -10.59 -18.70
C GLY A 297 -7.09 -11.68 -18.17
N ILE A 298 -6.55 -12.87 -17.92
CA ILE A 298 -7.27 -14.06 -17.47
C ILE A 298 -6.70 -14.54 -16.13
N THR A 299 -5.37 -14.61 -16.03
CA THR A 299 -4.68 -15.14 -14.85
C THR A 299 -4.79 -14.15 -13.71
N GLN A 300 -5.61 -14.47 -12.71
CA GLN A 300 -5.81 -13.61 -11.55
C GLN A 300 -4.63 -13.74 -10.60
N VAL A 301 -4.10 -12.60 -10.14
CA VAL A 301 -2.94 -12.57 -9.25
C VAL A 301 -3.24 -11.88 -7.94
N GLU A 302 -2.58 -12.35 -6.89
CA GLU A 302 -2.57 -11.69 -5.59
C GLU A 302 -1.25 -10.93 -5.41
N LEU A 303 -1.33 -9.65 -5.04
CA LEU A 303 -0.17 -8.89 -4.58
C LEU A 303 -0.16 -8.85 -3.05
N THR A 304 0.95 -9.29 -2.46
CA THR A 304 1.14 -9.36 -1.01
C THR A 304 2.43 -8.66 -0.58
N THR A 305 2.52 -8.24 0.68
CA THR A 305 3.76 -7.73 1.25
C THR A 305 4.76 -8.88 1.45
N GLY A 306 5.99 -8.71 0.98
CA GLY A 306 7.09 -9.63 1.24
C GLY A 306 8.16 -9.03 2.16
N LYS A 307 9.00 -9.90 2.71
CA LYS A 307 10.25 -9.52 3.38
C LYS A 307 11.43 -9.95 2.49
N PRO A 308 12.57 -9.26 2.57
CA PRO A 308 13.78 -9.75 1.92
C PRO A 308 14.23 -11.06 2.56
N GLU A 309 15.02 -11.83 1.82
CA GLU A 309 15.52 -13.14 2.22
C GLU A 309 17.05 -13.18 2.15
N LEU A 310 17.70 -13.61 3.22
CA LEU A 310 19.13 -13.94 3.23
C LEU A 310 19.27 -15.45 3.03
N VAL A 311 19.87 -15.85 1.90
CA VAL A 311 20.08 -17.25 1.54
C VAL A 311 21.52 -17.62 1.85
N VAL A 312 21.70 -18.57 2.77
CA VAL A 312 23.00 -19.10 3.21
C VAL A 312 23.09 -20.57 2.83
N GLN A 313 23.95 -20.90 1.87
CA GLN A 313 24.03 -22.24 1.29
C GLN A 313 25.46 -22.75 1.22
N THR A 314 25.63 -24.05 1.43
CA THR A 314 26.90 -24.75 1.23
C THR A 314 27.04 -25.11 -0.24
N LYS A 315 28.13 -24.67 -0.86
CA LYS A 315 28.47 -25.02 -2.24
C LYS A 315 29.09 -26.41 -2.31
N LYS A 316 29.17 -26.97 -3.53
CA LYS A 316 29.80 -28.27 -3.80
C LYS A 316 31.26 -28.37 -3.32
N ASN A 317 31.98 -27.25 -3.25
CA ASN A 317 33.37 -27.18 -2.79
C ASN A 317 33.49 -26.92 -1.26
N ASN A 318 32.39 -27.09 -0.50
CA ASN A 318 32.27 -26.78 0.93
C ASN A 318 32.36 -25.31 1.32
N ASP A 319 32.54 -24.38 0.38
CA ASP A 319 32.43 -22.96 0.68
C ASP A 319 30.97 -22.59 1.01
N ILE A 320 30.81 -21.52 1.76
CA ILE A 320 29.50 -20.99 2.15
C ILE A 320 29.20 -19.76 1.28
N SER A 321 28.14 -19.82 0.49
CA SER A 321 27.56 -18.64 -0.17
C SER A 321 26.52 -17.98 0.71
N ILE A 322 26.54 -16.66 0.72
CA ILE A 322 25.56 -15.79 1.34
C ILE A 322 25.05 -14.84 0.27
N GLU A 323 23.77 -14.92 -0.06
CA GLU A 323 23.13 -14.08 -1.08
C GLU A 323 21.88 -13.41 -0.51
N LEU A 324 21.68 -12.15 -0.85
CA LEU A 324 20.45 -11.43 -0.54
C LEU A 324 19.46 -11.59 -1.70
N ARG A 325 18.21 -11.89 -1.39
CA ARG A 325 17.08 -11.95 -2.33
C ARG A 325 16.01 -10.93 -1.89
N PRO A 326 15.49 -10.09 -2.78
CA PRO A 326 15.88 -9.93 -4.18
C PRO A 326 17.33 -9.43 -4.28
N LYS A 327 18.02 -9.77 -5.38
CA LYS A 327 19.41 -9.38 -5.57
C LYS A 327 19.48 -7.86 -5.66
N PRO A 328 20.30 -7.19 -4.83
CA PRO A 328 20.38 -5.75 -4.85
C PRO A 328 20.94 -5.28 -6.20
N SER A 329 20.31 -4.23 -6.75
CA SER A 329 20.78 -3.62 -7.99
C SER A 329 21.88 -2.62 -7.65
N SER A 330 23.03 -2.74 -8.31
CA SER A 330 24.12 -1.77 -8.16
C SER A 330 23.86 -0.44 -8.88
N THR A 331 22.84 -0.39 -9.75
CA THR A 331 22.70 0.70 -10.73
C THR A 331 21.65 1.72 -10.30
N PHE A 332 20.59 1.30 -9.60
CA PHE A 332 19.53 2.21 -9.13
C PHE A 332 18.94 1.73 -7.80
N THR A 333 18.80 2.64 -6.85
CA THR A 333 18.00 2.45 -5.64
C THR A 333 16.52 2.50 -6.02
N ARG A 334 15.80 1.41 -5.76
CA ARG A 334 14.34 1.32 -5.92
C ARG A 334 13.69 1.29 -4.54
N ASP A 335 12.49 1.85 -4.43
CA ASP A 335 11.70 1.83 -3.19
C ASP A 335 11.15 0.44 -2.86
N TYR A 336 11.05 -0.43 -3.87
CA TYR A 336 10.60 -1.80 -3.71
C TYR A 336 11.16 -2.73 -4.79
N TYR A 337 10.96 -4.02 -4.57
CA TYR A 337 11.18 -5.11 -5.50
C TYR A 337 9.93 -5.98 -5.60
N THR A 338 9.73 -6.59 -6.76
CA THR A 338 8.67 -7.57 -6.99
C THR A 338 9.31 -8.96 -7.10
N LEU A 339 8.84 -9.91 -6.30
CA LEU A 339 9.22 -11.32 -6.40
C LEU A 339 8.00 -12.18 -6.71
N GLN A 340 8.15 -13.13 -7.62
CA GLN A 340 7.15 -14.16 -7.85
C GLN A 340 7.29 -15.25 -6.78
N GLU A 341 6.29 -15.40 -5.92
CA GLU A 341 6.26 -16.51 -4.95
C GLU A 341 5.63 -17.76 -5.57
N THR A 342 4.52 -17.59 -6.28
CA THR A 342 3.84 -18.63 -7.06
C THR A 342 3.37 -18.04 -8.40
N PRO A 343 2.92 -18.84 -9.39
CA PRO A 343 2.38 -18.32 -10.65
C PRO A 343 1.30 -17.24 -10.49
N THR A 344 0.51 -17.29 -9.42
CA THR A 344 -0.60 -16.38 -9.14
C THR A 344 -0.39 -15.49 -7.92
N ARG A 345 0.83 -15.47 -7.34
CA ARG A 345 1.12 -14.64 -6.16
C ARG A 345 2.46 -13.91 -6.28
N LEU A 346 2.39 -12.60 -6.22
CA LEU A 346 3.54 -11.69 -6.24
C LEU A 346 3.75 -11.08 -4.84
N LYS A 347 5.02 -10.94 -4.45
CA LYS A 347 5.45 -10.25 -3.24
C LYS A 347 6.07 -8.91 -3.59
N ILE A 348 5.56 -7.85 -2.98
CA ILE A 348 6.17 -6.53 -2.98
C ILE A 348 7.04 -6.40 -1.75
N ILE A 349 8.36 -6.35 -1.95
CA ILE A 349 9.36 -6.21 -0.89
C ILE A 349 9.78 -4.76 -0.85
N ARG A 350 9.39 -4.05 0.21
CA ARG A 350 9.82 -2.68 0.43
C ARG A 350 11.32 -2.64 0.73
N THR A 351 12.00 -1.70 0.11
CA THR A 351 13.41 -1.45 0.35
C THR A 351 13.57 -0.63 1.63
N SER A 352 13.82 -1.30 2.75
CA SER A 352 14.14 -0.62 4.02
C SER A 352 15.59 -0.14 4.04
N ASP A 353 15.91 0.80 4.95
CA ASP A 353 17.30 1.22 5.20
C ASP A 353 18.19 0.04 5.59
N GLU A 354 17.64 -0.91 6.34
CA GLU A 354 18.36 -2.12 6.74
C GLU A 354 18.65 -3.04 5.56
N PHE A 355 17.68 -3.25 4.67
CA PHE A 355 17.91 -3.96 3.42
C PHE A 355 19.02 -3.29 2.60
N GLN A 356 19.00 -1.96 2.48
CA GLN A 356 20.04 -1.20 1.77
C GLN A 356 21.42 -1.34 2.42
N ARG A 357 21.51 -1.38 3.75
CA ARG A 357 22.78 -1.62 4.47
C ARG A 357 23.31 -3.02 4.19
N ILE A 358 22.48 -4.05 4.36
CA ILE A 358 22.85 -5.44 4.10
C ILE A 358 23.26 -5.60 2.62
N ALA A 359 22.49 -5.02 1.70
CA ALA A 359 22.78 -5.00 0.27
C ALA A 359 24.15 -4.38 -0.06
N LYS A 360 24.52 -3.26 0.59
CA LYS A 360 25.84 -2.63 0.41
C LYS A 360 26.99 -3.51 0.90
N ILE A 361 26.76 -4.30 1.95
CA ILE A 361 27.77 -5.20 2.52
C ILE A 361 27.94 -6.46 1.66
N ILE A 362 26.83 -7.10 1.28
CA ILE A 362 26.82 -8.37 0.54
C ILE A 362 27.09 -8.16 -0.96
N GLY A 363 26.68 -7.02 -1.51
CA GLY A 363 26.76 -6.73 -2.94
C GLY A 363 26.04 -7.80 -3.77
N LYS A 364 26.74 -8.39 -4.75
CA LYS A 364 26.21 -9.46 -5.62
C LYS A 364 26.11 -10.84 -4.93
N GLY A 365 26.61 -10.96 -3.71
CA GLY A 365 26.77 -12.21 -2.99
C GLY A 365 28.18 -12.32 -2.39
N LEU A 366 28.27 -12.98 -1.24
CA LEU A 366 29.51 -13.22 -0.52
C LEU A 366 29.80 -14.73 -0.51
N VAL A 367 31.05 -15.11 -0.76
CA VAL A 367 31.50 -16.50 -0.64
C VAL A 367 32.63 -16.53 0.39
N VAL A 368 32.50 -17.39 1.39
CA VAL A 368 33.47 -17.56 2.46
C VAL A 368 33.85 -19.04 2.62
N PRO A 369 35.07 -19.35 3.07
CA PRO A 369 35.48 -20.73 3.31
C PRO A 369 34.68 -21.38 4.45
N SER A 370 34.59 -22.71 4.47
CA SER A 370 33.93 -23.48 5.52
C SER A 370 34.43 -23.17 6.94
N SER A 371 35.70 -22.75 7.09
CA SER A 371 36.29 -22.33 8.36
C SER A 371 35.60 -21.11 8.99
N ALA A 372 34.87 -20.31 8.19
CA ALA A 372 34.10 -19.16 8.66
C ALA A 372 32.72 -19.52 9.23
N LYS A 373 32.33 -20.81 9.28
CA LYS A 373 31.00 -21.28 9.70
C LYS A 373 30.49 -20.66 11.00
N ILE A 374 31.33 -20.55 12.03
CA ILE A 374 30.94 -19.96 13.32
C ILE A 374 30.51 -18.50 13.15
N LYS A 375 31.28 -17.70 12.40
CA LYS A 375 30.94 -16.30 12.11
C LYS A 375 29.67 -16.17 11.28
N VAL A 376 29.43 -17.11 10.35
CA VAL A 376 28.18 -17.13 9.58
C VAL A 376 26.97 -17.38 10.48
N GLN A 377 27.09 -18.29 11.45
CA GLN A 377 26.03 -18.52 12.44
C GLN A 377 25.74 -17.29 13.29
N GLU A 378 26.78 -16.57 13.74
CA GLU A 378 26.62 -15.30 14.47
C GLU A 378 25.88 -14.24 13.63
N VAL A 379 26.15 -14.17 12.32
CA VAL A 379 25.43 -13.27 11.41
C VAL A 379 23.96 -13.67 11.27
N ILE A 380 23.67 -14.97 11.14
CA ILE A 380 22.29 -15.48 11.09
C ILE A 380 21.54 -15.10 12.35
N ASP A 381 22.13 -15.35 13.53
CA ASP A 381 21.51 -15.07 14.82
C ASP A 381 21.18 -13.58 14.98
N ARG A 382 22.06 -12.69 14.51
CA ARG A 382 21.86 -11.25 14.60
C ARG A 382 20.79 -10.72 13.64
N LEU A 383 20.67 -11.31 12.45
CA LEU A 383 19.79 -10.80 11.39
C LEU A 383 18.40 -11.45 11.38
N ALA A 384 18.22 -12.61 12.04
CA ALA A 384 16.97 -13.39 12.01
C ALA A 384 15.72 -12.61 12.50
N GLY A 385 15.89 -11.48 13.20
CA GLY A 385 14.79 -10.60 13.61
C GLY A 385 14.28 -9.66 12.52
N ASP A 386 15.13 -9.26 11.57
CA ASP A 386 14.84 -8.19 10.62
C ASP A 386 14.63 -8.69 9.19
N ILE A 387 15.16 -9.88 8.87
CA ILE A 387 15.10 -10.49 7.54
C ILE A 387 14.74 -11.98 7.63
N THR A 388 14.03 -12.49 6.63
CA THR A 388 13.82 -13.93 6.50
C THR A 388 15.15 -14.59 6.14
N ILE A 389 15.54 -15.67 6.80
CA ILE A 389 16.80 -16.37 6.51
C ILE A 389 16.48 -17.80 6.07
N LEU A 390 17.04 -18.21 4.93
CA LEU A 390 17.08 -19.60 4.50
C LEU A 390 18.51 -20.09 4.66
N SER A 391 18.73 -21.12 5.47
CA SER A 391 20.09 -21.57 5.80
C SER A 391 20.24 -23.08 5.86
N ASP A 392 21.36 -23.60 5.35
CA ASP A 392 21.81 -24.96 5.64
C ASP A 392 22.29 -25.12 7.10
N PHE A 393 22.46 -24.01 7.82
CA PHE A 393 22.94 -23.98 9.19
C PHE A 393 21.80 -23.66 10.17
N SER A 394 21.80 -24.36 11.30
CA SER A 394 20.91 -24.03 12.41
C SER A 394 21.47 -22.85 13.20
N SER A 395 20.58 -21.99 13.70
CA SER A 395 20.86 -20.99 14.73
C SER A 395 21.01 -21.66 16.09
N LYS A 396 21.77 -21.04 16.98
CA LYS A 396 21.83 -21.39 18.40
C LYS A 396 21.13 -20.35 19.30
N SER A 397 20.52 -19.33 18.70
CA SER A 397 19.84 -18.27 19.43
C SER A 397 18.56 -18.78 20.09
N ASN A 398 18.32 -18.38 21.34
CA ASN A 398 17.06 -18.64 22.03
C ASN A 398 16.00 -17.57 21.73
N GLU A 399 16.30 -16.60 20.86
CA GLU A 399 15.40 -15.48 20.54
C GLU A 399 14.31 -15.86 19.52
N CYS A 400 14.48 -16.97 18.80
CA CYS A 400 13.50 -17.49 17.86
C CYS A 400 12.72 -18.66 18.49
N GLU A 401 11.39 -18.58 18.48
CA GLU A 401 10.53 -19.68 18.87
C GLU A 401 10.62 -20.79 17.82
N ARG A 402 11.06 -21.99 18.24
CA ARG A 402 11.17 -23.13 17.34
C ARG A 402 9.83 -23.86 17.24
N ILE A 403 9.31 -23.96 16.03
CA ILE A 403 8.09 -24.71 15.73
C ILE A 403 8.40 -25.94 14.86
N ALA A 404 7.47 -26.89 14.81
CA ALA A 404 7.57 -28.03 13.91
C ALA A 404 7.40 -27.58 12.45
N SER A 405 8.20 -28.14 11.54
CA SER A 405 8.02 -27.91 10.11
C SER A 405 6.86 -28.74 9.58
N GLU A 406 6.00 -28.11 8.80
CA GLU A 406 5.05 -28.83 7.97
C GLU A 406 5.72 -29.21 6.64
N SER A 407 5.50 -30.45 6.19
CA SER A 407 6.00 -30.99 4.92
C SER A 407 4.88 -31.34 3.94
N THR A 408 3.62 -31.08 4.33
CA THR A 408 2.45 -31.37 3.51
C THR A 408 2.57 -30.71 2.15
N ILE A 409 2.27 -31.48 1.10
CA ILE A 409 2.33 -31.00 -0.27
C ILE A 409 1.12 -30.10 -0.56
N HIS A 410 1.38 -28.88 -1.01
CA HIS A 410 0.39 -27.94 -1.54
C HIS A 410 0.41 -28.00 -3.07
N ALA A 411 -0.65 -28.51 -3.66
CA ALA A 411 -0.84 -28.63 -5.10
C ALA A 411 -1.70 -27.48 -5.61
N HIS A 412 -1.12 -26.57 -6.39
CA HIS A 412 -1.81 -25.44 -6.98
C HIS A 412 -2.24 -25.79 -8.40
N LEU A 413 -3.54 -25.72 -8.66
CA LEU A 413 -4.09 -25.83 -10.01
C LEU A 413 -4.49 -24.46 -10.52
N THR A 414 -3.89 -24.07 -11.65
CA THR A 414 -4.20 -22.81 -12.35
C THR A 414 -4.59 -23.12 -13.79
N PRO A 415 -5.60 -22.44 -14.37
CA PRO A 415 -5.91 -22.57 -15.79
C PRO A 415 -4.70 -22.23 -16.66
N SER A 416 -4.51 -22.98 -17.75
CA SER A 416 -3.49 -22.68 -18.76
C SER A 416 -4.00 -23.02 -20.16
N GLY A 417 -4.34 -21.99 -20.94
CA GLY A 417 -4.96 -22.19 -22.25
C GLY A 417 -6.29 -22.93 -22.15
N MET A 418 -6.39 -24.12 -22.76
CA MET A 418 -7.56 -25.02 -22.65
C MET A 418 -7.41 -26.07 -21.54
N GLY A 419 -6.26 -26.12 -20.89
CA GLY A 419 -5.93 -27.12 -19.90
C GLY A 419 -5.57 -26.54 -18.53
N LEU A 420 -4.71 -27.24 -17.81
CA LEU A 420 -4.31 -26.92 -16.44
C LEU A 420 -2.80 -26.83 -16.34
N LYS A 421 -2.34 -26.04 -15.37
CA LYS A 421 -0.99 -26.08 -14.86
C LYS A 421 -1.04 -26.51 -13.40
N LEU A 422 -0.28 -27.55 -13.07
CA LEU A 422 -0.06 -27.99 -11.70
C LEU A 422 1.29 -27.44 -11.22
N SER A 423 1.31 -26.73 -10.10
CA SER A 423 2.54 -26.32 -9.41
C SER A 423 2.53 -26.85 -7.98
N VAL A 424 3.65 -27.43 -7.53
CA VAL A 424 3.72 -28.08 -6.22
C VAL A 424 4.66 -27.35 -5.27
N PHE A 425 4.23 -27.20 -4.01
CA PHE A 425 4.90 -26.42 -2.97
C PHE A 425 4.80 -27.08 -1.58
N VAL A 426 5.55 -26.55 -0.62
CA VAL A 426 5.41 -26.82 0.83
C VAL A 426 5.38 -25.49 1.60
N LYS A 427 4.76 -25.49 2.78
CA LYS A 427 4.69 -24.33 3.68
C LYS A 427 5.23 -24.69 5.08
N PRO A 428 6.53 -24.53 5.34
CA PRO A 428 7.16 -24.95 6.60
C PRO A 428 6.57 -24.32 7.87
N PHE A 429 5.96 -23.13 7.77
CA PHE A 429 5.27 -22.43 8.87
C PHE A 429 3.73 -22.56 8.79
N GLY A 430 3.21 -23.50 8.01
CA GLY A 430 1.78 -23.69 7.79
C GLY A 430 1.14 -22.52 7.02
N LEU A 431 -0.14 -22.26 7.29
CA LEU A 431 -0.96 -21.32 6.49
C LEU A 431 -0.40 -19.89 6.39
N SER A 432 0.28 -19.41 7.43
CA SER A 432 0.87 -18.06 7.48
C SER A 432 2.29 -17.98 6.89
N GLY A 433 2.86 -19.12 6.48
CA GLY A 433 4.20 -19.24 5.91
C GLY A 433 4.27 -18.96 4.41
N ALA A 434 5.48 -18.69 3.95
CA ALA A 434 5.80 -18.61 2.52
C ALA A 434 5.78 -20.00 1.86
N TYR A 435 5.58 -20.02 0.54
CA TYR A 435 5.68 -21.22 -0.27
C TYR A 435 7.14 -21.50 -0.65
N TYR A 436 7.55 -22.75 -0.55
CA TYR A 436 8.85 -23.23 -0.99
C TYR A 436 8.69 -24.44 -1.90
N LYS A 437 9.66 -24.65 -2.80
CA LYS A 437 9.70 -25.84 -3.64
C LYS A 437 10.13 -27.05 -2.80
N PRO A 438 9.42 -28.21 -2.88
CA PRO A 438 9.76 -29.40 -2.12
C PRO A 438 11.21 -29.83 -2.38
N GLY A 439 11.94 -30.23 -1.34
CA GLY A 439 13.27 -30.83 -1.46
C GLY A 439 14.42 -29.89 -1.85
N THR A 440 14.15 -28.61 -2.10
CA THR A 440 15.15 -27.64 -2.58
C THR A 440 15.32 -26.45 -1.63
N GLY A 441 16.51 -25.86 -1.62
CA GLY A 441 16.84 -24.69 -0.78
C GLY A 441 17.37 -25.05 0.60
N GLY A 442 17.41 -24.05 1.50
CA GLY A 442 17.95 -24.22 2.85
C GLY A 442 17.03 -25.04 3.75
N ILE A 443 17.64 -25.85 4.63
CA ILE A 443 16.94 -26.69 5.61
C ILE A 443 16.27 -25.85 6.70
N ASN A 444 16.98 -24.86 7.23
CA ASN A 444 16.49 -24.00 8.30
C ASN A 444 15.86 -22.75 7.70
N VAL A 445 14.66 -22.41 8.17
CA VAL A 445 13.97 -21.19 7.79
C VAL A 445 13.69 -20.37 9.05
N PHE A 446 14.06 -19.09 9.00
CA PHE A 446 13.85 -18.10 10.05
C PHE A 446 12.96 -17.01 9.48
N ALA A 447 11.86 -16.70 10.16
CA ALA A 447 10.95 -15.66 9.71
C ALA A 447 10.25 -15.01 10.90
N ASP A 448 10.01 -13.71 10.79
CA ASP A 448 9.02 -13.04 11.63
C ASP A 448 7.64 -13.16 10.98
N ILE A 449 6.73 -13.85 11.67
CA ILE A 449 5.35 -14.09 11.25
C ILE A 449 4.42 -13.54 12.33
N GLY A 450 3.67 -12.49 12.00
CA GLY A 450 2.77 -11.83 12.94
C GLY A 450 3.48 -11.18 14.13
N GLY A 451 4.71 -10.69 13.95
CA GLY A 451 5.52 -10.08 15.01
C GLY A 451 6.19 -11.08 15.96
N LYS A 452 6.09 -12.38 15.67
CA LYS A 452 6.81 -13.44 16.37
C LYS A 452 7.98 -13.91 15.53
N LYS A 453 9.18 -13.93 16.10
CA LYS A 453 10.37 -14.53 15.50
C LYS A 453 10.27 -16.05 15.60
N LEU A 454 10.08 -16.73 14.48
CA LEU A 454 9.91 -18.17 14.40
C LEU A 454 11.07 -18.82 13.64
N GLN A 455 11.43 -20.03 14.04
CA GLN A 455 12.35 -20.89 13.32
C GLN A 455 11.73 -22.27 13.09
N THR A 456 11.97 -22.83 11.90
CA THR A 456 11.65 -24.22 11.58
C THR A 456 12.79 -24.90 10.83
N ALA A 457 12.80 -26.23 10.86
CA ALA A 457 13.77 -27.07 10.15
C ALA A 457 13.03 -28.03 9.24
N ARG A 458 13.14 -27.81 7.94
CA ARG A 458 12.51 -28.59 6.88
C ARG A 458 13.10 -29.98 6.80
N ASP A 459 12.24 -30.96 6.57
CA ASP A 459 12.66 -32.32 6.25
C ASP A 459 12.63 -32.52 4.73
N LEU A 460 13.72 -32.12 4.06
CA LEU A 460 13.79 -32.14 2.60
C LEU A 460 13.61 -33.57 2.03
N GLN A 461 14.05 -34.60 2.75
CA GLN A 461 13.88 -35.99 2.30
C GLN A 461 12.42 -36.42 2.40
N LYS A 462 11.73 -36.04 3.49
CA LYS A 462 10.30 -36.27 3.62
C LYS A 462 9.51 -35.52 2.55
N GLU A 463 9.83 -34.25 2.29
CA GLU A 463 9.22 -33.46 1.22
C GLU A 463 9.35 -34.14 -0.15
N ILE A 464 10.55 -34.64 -0.49
CA ILE A 464 10.80 -35.40 -1.73
C ILE A 464 9.96 -36.68 -1.74
N SER A 465 9.98 -37.46 -0.66
CA SER A 465 9.22 -38.72 -0.60
C SER A 465 7.70 -38.51 -0.74
N GLN A 466 7.18 -37.39 -0.22
CA GLN A 466 5.76 -37.04 -0.36
C GLN A 466 5.44 -36.58 -1.78
N LEU A 467 6.35 -35.86 -2.43
CA LEU A 467 6.22 -35.51 -3.86
C LEU A 467 6.25 -36.76 -4.75
N ASP A 468 7.19 -37.68 -4.51
CA ASP A 468 7.27 -38.96 -5.23
C ASP A 468 6.00 -39.78 -5.04
N THR A 469 5.47 -39.82 -3.81
CA THR A 469 4.20 -40.48 -3.50
C THR A 469 3.05 -39.86 -4.30
N LEU A 470 2.97 -38.53 -4.38
CA LEU A 470 1.96 -37.85 -5.20
C LEU A 470 2.07 -38.24 -6.68
N ILE A 471 3.29 -38.23 -7.24
CA ILE A 471 3.55 -38.60 -8.65
C ILE A 471 3.22 -40.08 -8.92
N GLN A 472 3.48 -40.98 -7.96
CA GLN A 472 3.10 -42.39 -8.08
C GLN A 472 1.58 -42.59 -8.10
N HIS A 473 0.84 -41.82 -7.32
CA HIS A 473 -0.63 -41.87 -7.29
C HIS A 473 -1.30 -41.09 -8.42
N CYS A 474 -0.55 -40.23 -9.11
CA CYS A 474 -1.01 -39.51 -10.29
C CYS A 474 -0.19 -39.91 -11.54
N PRO A 475 -0.42 -41.11 -12.12
CA PRO A 475 0.33 -41.60 -13.27
C PRO A 475 0.45 -40.63 -14.45
N ILE A 476 -0.54 -39.74 -14.66
CA ILE A 476 -0.48 -38.75 -15.74
C ILE A 476 0.74 -37.82 -15.59
N LEU A 477 1.20 -37.56 -14.36
CA LEU A 477 2.37 -36.72 -14.10
C LEU A 477 3.70 -37.39 -14.50
N GLN A 478 3.72 -38.71 -14.66
CA GLN A 478 4.94 -39.45 -15.04
C GLN A 478 5.21 -39.40 -16.55
N VAL A 479 4.17 -39.15 -17.35
CA VAL A 479 4.28 -39.07 -18.82
C VAL A 479 4.44 -37.64 -19.33
N LEU A 480 4.12 -36.66 -18.49
CA LEU A 480 4.27 -35.24 -18.77
C LEU A 480 5.67 -34.74 -18.40
N GLU A 481 6.13 -33.70 -19.09
CA GLU A 481 7.40 -33.05 -18.76
C GLU A 481 7.27 -32.28 -17.44
N GLU A 482 8.15 -32.60 -16.50
CA GLU A 482 8.29 -31.90 -15.22
C GLU A 482 9.30 -30.76 -15.36
N ASN A 483 8.94 -29.58 -14.88
CA ASN A 483 9.83 -28.44 -14.83
C ASN A 483 9.76 -27.73 -13.47
N ASN A 484 10.68 -28.08 -12.58
CA ASN A 484 10.85 -27.47 -11.26
C ASN A 484 9.57 -27.55 -10.37
N GLY A 485 9.01 -28.75 -10.29
CA GLY A 485 7.77 -29.07 -9.58
C GLY A 485 6.54 -28.50 -10.27
N GLU A 486 6.58 -28.32 -11.59
CA GLU A 486 5.47 -27.84 -12.40
C GLU A 486 5.21 -28.76 -13.59
N TRP A 487 3.93 -28.97 -13.89
CA TRP A 487 3.46 -29.75 -15.03
C TRP A 487 2.45 -28.92 -15.80
N LEU A 488 2.60 -28.89 -17.12
CA LEU A 488 1.62 -28.33 -18.04
C LEU A 488 0.78 -29.46 -18.62
N ILE A 489 -0.53 -29.35 -18.52
CA ILE A 489 -1.51 -30.33 -18.98
C ILE A 489 -2.39 -29.64 -20.02
N ASP A 490 -2.06 -29.79 -21.30
CA ASP A 490 -2.70 -29.00 -22.36
C ASP A 490 -4.05 -29.58 -22.83
N HIS A 491 -4.25 -30.90 -22.67
CA HIS A 491 -5.45 -31.59 -23.16
C HIS A 491 -6.52 -31.72 -22.06
N PRO A 492 -7.80 -31.40 -22.36
CA PRO A 492 -8.90 -31.51 -21.39
C PRO A 492 -9.11 -32.92 -20.82
N GLU A 493 -8.83 -33.96 -21.60
CA GLU A 493 -8.94 -35.36 -21.17
C GLU A 493 -7.90 -35.66 -20.07
N ASP A 494 -6.64 -35.31 -20.31
CA ASP A 494 -5.55 -35.43 -19.33
C ASP A 494 -5.81 -34.57 -18.09
N CYS A 495 -6.44 -33.39 -18.25
CA CYS A 495 -6.86 -32.56 -17.12
C CYS A 495 -7.88 -33.28 -16.23
N LEU A 496 -8.89 -33.91 -16.84
CA LEU A 496 -9.91 -34.66 -16.10
C LEU A 496 -9.29 -35.89 -15.41
N GLU A 497 -8.38 -36.56 -16.09
CA GLU A 497 -7.62 -37.68 -15.51
C GLU A 497 -6.81 -37.22 -14.30
N LEU A 498 -6.04 -36.14 -14.41
CA LEU A 498 -5.28 -35.55 -13.30
C LEU A 498 -6.20 -35.19 -12.13
N LEU A 499 -7.33 -34.54 -12.39
CA LEU A 499 -8.29 -34.16 -11.35
C LEU A 499 -8.85 -35.38 -10.61
N THR A 500 -9.11 -36.46 -11.35
CA THR A 500 -9.59 -37.73 -10.77
C THR A 500 -8.51 -38.37 -9.90
N GLN A 501 -7.25 -38.38 -10.35
CA GLN A 501 -6.12 -38.91 -9.62
C GLN A 501 -5.81 -38.10 -8.34
N LEU A 502 -5.85 -36.76 -8.44
CA LEU A 502 -5.65 -35.87 -7.29
C LEU A 502 -6.76 -35.99 -6.24
N GLU A 503 -8.02 -36.22 -6.64
CA GLU A 503 -9.12 -36.43 -5.70
C GLU A 503 -8.91 -37.73 -4.88
N ALA A 504 -8.29 -38.76 -5.44
CA ALA A 504 -7.99 -40.01 -4.74
C ALA A 504 -6.92 -39.85 -3.63
N VAL A 505 -6.06 -38.82 -3.72
CA VAL A 505 -5.03 -38.50 -2.72
C VAL A 505 -5.32 -37.21 -1.95
N ARG A 506 -6.55 -36.71 -2.03
CA ARG A 506 -6.96 -35.42 -1.46
C ARG A 506 -6.68 -35.28 0.03
N ASP A 507 -6.74 -36.37 0.80
CA ASP A 507 -6.46 -36.33 2.24
C ASP A 507 -4.95 -36.27 2.56
N GLN A 508 -4.08 -36.47 1.57
CA GLN A 508 -2.62 -36.47 1.71
C GLN A 508 -1.98 -35.14 1.27
N ILE A 509 -2.73 -34.30 0.55
CA ILE A 509 -2.27 -33.03 -0.02
C ILE A 509 -3.23 -31.90 0.31
N VAL A 510 -2.76 -30.65 0.17
CA VAL A 510 -3.63 -29.47 0.15
C VAL A 510 -3.81 -29.05 -1.29
N LEU A 511 -4.99 -29.30 -1.85
CA LEU A 511 -5.33 -28.87 -3.20
C LEU A 511 -5.86 -27.43 -3.19
N GLU A 512 -5.13 -26.51 -3.80
CA GLU A 512 -5.46 -25.09 -3.87
C GLU A 512 -5.81 -24.68 -5.30
N TRP A 513 -6.87 -23.86 -5.43
CA TRP A 513 -7.25 -23.20 -6.68
C TRP A 513 -7.08 -21.70 -6.46
N PRO A 514 -5.89 -21.14 -6.69
CA PRO A 514 -5.58 -19.76 -6.30
C PRO A 514 -6.52 -18.72 -6.94
N GLU A 515 -7.00 -18.99 -8.16
CA GLU A 515 -7.94 -18.11 -8.87
C GLU A 515 -9.42 -18.33 -8.46
N GLY A 516 -9.70 -19.28 -7.57
CA GLY A 516 -11.05 -19.64 -7.12
C GLY A 516 -11.94 -20.29 -8.19
N GLN A 517 -11.48 -20.42 -9.43
CA GLN A 517 -12.22 -21.07 -10.51
C GLN A 517 -12.02 -22.58 -10.45
N LYS A 518 -13.12 -23.33 -10.29
CA LYS A 518 -13.14 -24.77 -10.53
C LYS A 518 -13.19 -25.01 -12.03
N PHE A 519 -12.39 -25.95 -12.54
CA PHE A 519 -12.41 -26.36 -13.95
C PHE A 519 -13.85 -26.74 -14.37
N LYS A 520 -14.35 -26.15 -15.45
CA LYS A 520 -15.69 -26.44 -15.99
C LYS A 520 -15.53 -26.91 -17.44
N ILE A 521 -15.96 -28.13 -17.71
CA ILE A 521 -16.10 -28.62 -19.09
C ILE A 521 -17.36 -27.96 -19.66
N ALA A 522 -17.21 -27.17 -20.72
CA ALA A 522 -18.35 -26.73 -21.51
C ALA A 522 -18.79 -27.92 -22.38
N GLY A 523 -19.96 -28.47 -22.05
CA GLY A 523 -20.64 -29.47 -22.87
C GLY A 523 -21.43 -28.85 -24.00
#